data_AF-A0A1J5L0Y3-F1
#
_entry.id   AF-A0A1J5L0Y3-F1
#
_cell.length_a   1.000
_cell.length_b   1.000
_cell.length_c   1.000
_cell.angle_alpha   90.00
_cell.angle_beta   90.00
_cell.angle_gamma   90.00
#
_symmetry.space_group_name_H-M   'P 1'
#
loop_
_entity.id
_entity.type
_entity.pdbx_description
1 polymer ?
#
loop_
_entity_poly.entity_id
_entity_poly.type
_entity_poly.pdbx_seq_one_letter_code
_entity_poly.pdbx_strand_id
1 'polypeptide(L)'
;MKKILLLALLVLTACNQTEKSDNKNIEVSSSLKKSLEQKPLLTSKQQLEALKNDGFKVMDYVDEKTKDTVIMQQYFMAFLKSGPIRNQNEEEATRLQKEHLAHLSKMYDLGYADISGPFGDNGELRGVTIYNVPNLKMADSLANADPMVKAGRLEIEIHPWWAAKGYSLR
;
A
#
# COMPACT_ATOMS: atom_id res chain seq x y z
N MET A 1 67.08 19.25 -26.26
CA MET A 1 66.97 18.40 -27.46
C MET A 1 65.56 18.56 -28.02
N LYS A 2 65.45 19.17 -29.20
CA LYS A 2 64.21 19.51 -29.91
C LYS A 2 63.55 18.24 -30.47
N LYS A 3 62.24 18.07 -30.30
CA LYS A 3 61.36 17.60 -31.39
C LYS A 3 60.01 18.30 -31.31
N ILE A 4 59.85 19.18 -32.28
CA ILE A 4 58.65 19.92 -32.66
C ILE A 4 57.84 18.98 -33.57
N LEU A 5 56.53 18.87 -33.34
CA LEU A 5 55.59 18.48 -34.39
C LEU A 5 54.41 19.46 -34.36
N LEU A 6 54.49 20.44 -35.28
CA LEU A 6 53.42 21.35 -35.67
C LEU A 6 52.59 20.67 -36.78
N LEU A 7 51.26 20.75 -36.67
CA LEU A 7 50.32 20.83 -37.81
C LEU A 7 48.97 21.36 -37.29
N ALA A 8 48.76 22.69 -37.31
CA ALA A 8 47.90 23.44 -38.27
C ALA A 8 46.40 23.06 -38.16
N LEU A 9 45.55 23.77 -37.39
CA LEU A 9 44.93 25.11 -37.56
C LEU A 9 43.77 25.17 -38.59
N LEU A 10 42.53 25.33 -38.07
CA LEU A 10 41.33 25.92 -38.70
C LEU A 10 40.30 26.19 -37.57
N VAL A 11 40.40 27.30 -36.82
CA VAL A 11 39.63 28.58 -36.91
C VAL A 11 38.13 28.34 -37.23
N LEU A 12 37.12 28.68 -36.40
CA LEU A 12 36.63 30.02 -36.03
C LEU A 12 35.54 29.99 -34.93
N THR A 13 35.56 31.02 -34.07
CA THR A 13 34.45 31.77 -33.40
C THR A 13 33.46 31.01 -32.49
N ALA A 14 33.53 31.16 -31.16
CA ALA A 14 33.06 32.27 -30.31
C ALA A 14 31.53 32.42 -30.22
N CYS A 15 30.95 32.10 -29.04
CA CYS A 15 30.03 32.98 -28.30
C CYS A 15 29.68 32.37 -26.93
N ASN A 16 29.93 33.17 -25.90
CA ASN A 16 29.50 32.97 -24.52
C ASN A 16 28.07 33.50 -24.42
N GLN A 17 27.10 32.73 -23.89
CA GLN A 17 25.89 33.30 -23.29
C GLN A 17 25.07 32.26 -22.51
N THR A 18 24.78 32.65 -21.27
CA THR A 18 23.76 32.13 -20.36
C THR A 18 22.34 32.19 -20.95
N GLU A 19 21.57 31.12 -20.82
CA GLU A 19 20.10 31.09 -20.97
C GLU A 19 19.52 30.44 -19.70
N LYS A 20 18.98 31.20 -18.74
CA LYS A 20 17.56 31.61 -18.61
C LYS A 20 16.56 30.49 -18.95
N SER A 21 16.01 29.93 -17.87
CA SER A 21 14.79 29.13 -17.81
C SER A 21 13.60 29.95 -18.32
N ASP A 22 12.97 29.46 -19.40
CA ASP A 22 11.69 29.96 -19.91
C ASP A 22 10.58 28.91 -19.74
N ASN A 23 9.52 29.39 -19.12
CA ASN A 23 8.27 28.74 -18.78
C ASN A 23 7.48 28.43 -20.07
N LYS A 24 7.19 27.15 -20.37
CA LYS A 24 6.26 26.77 -21.45
C LYS A 24 5.15 25.87 -20.92
N ASN A 25 3.94 26.42 -20.96
CA ASN A 25 2.68 25.71 -20.92
C ASN A 25 2.68 24.58 -21.95
N ILE A 26 2.59 23.33 -21.48
CA ILE A 26 2.39 22.17 -22.34
C ILE A 26 0.89 21.92 -22.40
N GLU A 27 0.32 22.26 -23.55
CA GLU A 27 -1.02 21.89 -23.97
C GLU A 27 -1.08 20.36 -24.09
N VAL A 28 -1.67 19.71 -23.10
CA VAL A 28 -1.81 18.25 -23.07
C VAL A 28 -2.83 17.85 -24.13
N SER A 29 -2.29 17.30 -25.22
CA SER A 29 -2.97 16.67 -26.35
C SER A 29 -4.24 15.91 -25.93
N SER A 30 -5.34 16.26 -26.60
CA SER A 30 -6.68 15.65 -26.53
C SER A 30 -6.71 14.13 -26.75
N SER A 31 -5.61 13.54 -27.24
CA SER A 31 -5.45 12.09 -27.39
C SER A 31 -5.23 11.32 -26.08
N LEU A 32 -4.75 11.96 -25.01
CA LEU A 32 -4.57 11.31 -23.69
C LEU A 32 -5.86 11.27 -22.85
N LYS A 33 -6.83 12.14 -23.14
CA LYS A 33 -8.15 12.11 -22.47
C LYS A 33 -9.02 10.93 -22.91
N LYS A 34 -8.74 10.34 -24.08
CA LYS A 34 -9.54 9.24 -24.64
C LYS A 34 -9.15 7.85 -24.11
N SER A 35 -8.04 7.73 -23.39
CA SER A 35 -7.59 6.46 -22.78
C SER A 35 -8.10 6.24 -21.35
N LEU A 36 -8.90 7.17 -20.82
CA LEU A 36 -9.63 7.02 -19.55
C LEU A 36 -11.08 6.57 -19.79
N GLU A 37 -11.38 6.00 -20.96
CA GLU A 37 -12.68 5.39 -21.23
C GLU A 37 -12.98 4.37 -20.12
N GLN A 38 -13.98 4.74 -19.32
CA GLN A 38 -14.36 4.14 -18.05
C GLN A 38 -14.56 2.63 -18.22
N LYS A 39 -13.77 1.83 -17.49
CA LYS A 39 -14.23 0.50 -17.08
C LYS A 39 -15.62 0.75 -16.45
N PRO A 40 -16.69 0.10 -16.92
CA PRO A 40 -18.04 0.44 -16.47
C PRO A 40 -18.07 0.34 -14.95
N LEU A 41 -18.31 1.48 -14.30
CA LEU A 41 -18.43 1.55 -12.85
C LEU A 41 -19.59 0.63 -12.49
N LEU A 42 -19.29 -0.51 -11.86
CA LEU A 42 -20.31 -1.42 -11.39
C LEU A 42 -21.29 -0.60 -10.54
N THR A 43 -22.59 -0.76 -10.82
CA THR A 43 -23.60 -0.21 -9.91
C THR A 43 -23.37 -0.80 -8.52
N SER A 44 -23.72 -0.07 -7.45
CA SER A 44 -23.55 -0.55 -6.07
C SER A 44 -24.18 -1.94 -5.87
N LYS A 45 -25.30 -2.21 -6.55
CA LYS A 45 -25.96 -3.52 -6.56
C LYS A 45 -25.10 -4.62 -7.18
N GLN A 46 -24.47 -4.38 -8.33
CA GLN A 46 -23.60 -5.38 -8.96
C GLN A 46 -22.33 -5.61 -8.13
N GLN A 47 -21.77 -4.57 -7.54
CA GLN A 47 -20.61 -4.70 -6.64
C GLN A 47 -20.98 -5.51 -5.39
N LEU A 48 -22.14 -5.25 -4.79
CA LEU A 48 -22.64 -5.99 -3.63
C LEU A 48 -22.78 -7.49 -3.93
N GLU A 49 -23.39 -7.84 -5.06
CA GLU A 49 -23.55 -9.25 -5.46
C GLU A 49 -22.21 -9.92 -5.80
N ALA A 50 -21.28 -9.22 -6.45
CA ALA A 50 -19.94 -9.73 -6.70
C ALA A 50 -19.20 -10.04 -5.38
N LEU A 51 -19.23 -9.13 -4.40
CA LEU A 51 -18.62 -9.33 -3.09
C LEU A 51 -19.23 -10.53 -2.34
N LYS A 52 -20.56 -10.68 -2.39
CA LYS A 52 -21.23 -11.85 -1.80
C LYS A 52 -20.79 -13.16 -2.48
N ASN A 53 -20.67 -13.17 -3.80
CA ASN A 53 -20.21 -14.34 -4.56
C ASN A 53 -18.75 -14.71 -4.23
N ASP A 54 -17.92 -13.71 -3.96
CA ASP A 54 -16.54 -13.89 -3.50
C ASP A 54 -16.46 -14.30 -2.00
N GLY A 55 -17.62 -14.44 -1.33
CA GLY A 55 -17.74 -14.90 0.05
C GLY A 55 -17.60 -13.81 1.11
N PHE A 56 -17.52 -12.54 0.72
CA PHE A 56 -17.48 -11.43 1.67
C PHE A 56 -18.85 -11.21 2.32
N LYS A 57 -18.81 -10.85 3.61
CA LYS A 57 -19.99 -10.34 4.31
C LYS A 57 -20.11 -8.85 4.06
N VAL A 58 -21.21 -8.47 3.42
CA VAL A 58 -21.50 -7.09 3.02
C VAL A 58 -22.96 -6.74 3.32
N MET A 59 -23.20 -5.46 3.57
CA MET A 59 -24.53 -4.86 3.69
C MET A 59 -24.49 -3.48 3.04
N ASP A 60 -25.63 -2.91 2.69
CA ASP A 60 -25.72 -1.57 2.13
C ASP A 60 -26.66 -0.68 2.94
N TYR A 61 -26.45 0.63 2.84
CA TYR A 61 -27.38 1.65 3.32
C TYR A 61 -27.34 2.87 2.41
N VAL A 62 -28.37 3.70 2.46
CA VAL A 62 -28.41 4.98 1.73
C VAL A 62 -27.97 6.08 2.69
N ASP A 63 -26.89 6.78 2.36
CA ASP A 63 -26.43 7.92 3.15
C ASP A 63 -27.44 9.08 3.05
N GLU A 64 -27.87 9.61 4.18
CA GLU A 64 -28.96 10.58 4.21
C GLU A 64 -28.60 11.91 3.55
N LYS A 65 -27.31 12.29 3.55
CA LYS A 65 -26.85 13.59 3.06
C LYS A 65 -26.59 13.56 1.56
N THR A 66 -25.90 12.52 1.11
CA THR A 66 -25.48 12.35 -0.29
C THR A 66 -26.54 11.65 -1.13
N LYS A 67 -27.45 10.89 -0.50
CA LYS A 67 -28.40 9.97 -1.15
C LYS A 67 -27.73 8.83 -1.92
N ASP A 68 -26.42 8.63 -1.70
CA ASP A 68 -25.66 7.54 -2.31
C ASP A 68 -25.84 6.23 -1.54
N THR A 69 -25.82 5.11 -2.27
CA THR A 69 -25.76 3.78 -1.65
C THR A 69 -24.32 3.46 -1.24
N VAL A 70 -24.10 3.32 0.06
CA VAL A 70 -22.83 2.93 0.67
C VAL A 70 -22.83 1.43 0.94
N ILE A 71 -21.78 0.74 0.52
CA ILE A 71 -21.54 -0.67 0.84
C ILE A 71 -20.66 -0.73 2.08
N MET A 72 -21.14 -1.39 3.13
CA MET A 72 -20.36 -1.80 4.30
C MET A 72 -19.86 -3.23 4.08
N GLN A 73 -18.60 -3.47 4.42
CA GLN A 73 -17.97 -4.78 4.35
C GLN A 73 -17.40 -5.16 5.72
N GLN A 74 -17.51 -6.43 6.08
CA GLN A 74 -16.77 -6.98 7.21
C GLN A 74 -15.31 -7.26 6.78
N TYR A 75 -14.40 -6.59 7.46
CA TYR A 75 -12.97 -6.84 7.46
C TYR A 75 -12.57 -7.55 8.75
N PHE A 76 -11.29 -7.86 8.89
CA PHE A 76 -10.73 -8.45 10.10
C PHE A 76 -9.58 -7.59 10.61
N MET A 77 -9.80 -6.93 11.75
CA MET A 77 -8.79 -6.13 12.41
C MET A 77 -7.95 -7.05 13.29
N ALA A 78 -6.69 -7.25 12.89
CA ALA A 78 -5.71 -8.00 13.65
C ALA A 78 -4.86 -7.03 14.46
N PHE A 79 -4.94 -7.14 15.78
CA PHE A 79 -4.01 -6.51 16.72
C PHE A 79 -2.77 -7.39 16.87
N LEU A 80 -1.61 -6.76 16.71
CA LEU A 80 -0.31 -7.38 16.87
C LEU A 80 0.17 -7.03 18.28
N LYS A 81 0.11 -7.98 19.20
CA LYS A 81 0.49 -7.83 20.60
C LYS A 81 1.95 -8.22 20.80
N SER A 82 2.58 -7.71 21.86
CA SER A 82 3.90 -8.18 22.27
C SER A 82 3.83 -9.66 22.66
N GLY A 83 4.63 -10.50 22.01
CA GLY A 83 4.71 -11.92 22.33
C GLY A 83 5.69 -12.24 23.46
N PRO A 84 5.65 -13.49 23.98
CA PRO A 84 6.41 -13.93 25.15
C PRO A 84 7.88 -14.21 24.86
N ILE A 85 8.28 -14.39 23.59
CA ILE A 85 9.65 -14.76 23.21
C ILE A 85 10.33 -13.57 22.55
N ARG A 86 11.15 -12.84 23.33
CA ARG A 86 11.81 -11.60 22.89
C ARG A 86 13.31 -11.53 23.16
N ASN A 87 13.93 -12.67 23.48
CA ASN A 87 15.33 -12.79 23.86
C ASN A 87 16.30 -13.01 22.68
N GLN A 88 15.83 -12.84 21.44
CA GLN A 88 16.66 -12.92 20.24
C GLN A 88 17.78 -11.87 20.28
N ASN A 89 18.95 -12.23 19.74
CA ASN A 89 20.06 -11.28 19.60
C ASN A 89 19.73 -10.18 18.56
N GLU A 90 20.59 -9.17 18.47
CA GLU A 90 20.36 -8.03 17.58
C GLU A 90 20.23 -8.46 16.11
N GLU A 91 21.12 -9.32 15.63
CA GLU A 91 21.11 -9.82 14.24
C GLU A 91 19.79 -10.53 13.90
N GLU A 92 19.33 -11.44 14.77
CA GLU A 92 18.08 -12.17 14.59
C GLU A 92 16.88 -11.24 14.69
N ALA A 93 16.87 -10.30 15.65
CA ALA A 93 15.80 -9.32 15.80
C ALA A 93 15.66 -8.44 14.55
N THR A 94 16.79 -7.97 13.98
CA THR A 94 16.81 -7.21 12.73
C THR A 94 16.33 -8.04 11.55
N ARG A 95 16.76 -9.31 11.43
CA ARG A 95 16.28 -10.22 10.38
C ARG A 95 14.77 -10.42 10.46
N LEU A 96 14.24 -10.74 11.65
CA LEU A 96 12.81 -10.93 11.87
C LEU A 96 12.00 -9.66 11.56
N GLN A 97 12.54 -8.47 11.89
CA GLN A 97 11.90 -7.20 11.53
C GLN A 97 11.81 -7.00 10.03
N LYS A 98 12.87 -7.31 9.28
CA LYS A 98 12.85 -7.24 7.81
C LYS A 98 11.84 -8.20 7.21
N GLU A 99 11.79 -9.43 7.73
CA GLU A 99 10.87 -10.46 7.26
C GLU A 99 9.40 -10.13 7.56
N HIS A 100 9.12 -9.55 8.72
CA HIS A 100 7.80 -9.03 9.09
C HIS A 100 7.33 -7.94 8.11
N LEU A 101 8.18 -6.94 7.83
CA LEU A 101 7.86 -5.90 6.86
C LEU A 101 7.62 -6.45 5.45
N ALA A 102 8.41 -7.44 5.03
CA ALA A 102 8.21 -8.13 3.75
C ALA A 102 6.89 -8.92 3.71
N HIS A 103 6.51 -9.55 4.83
CA HIS A 103 5.21 -10.22 4.94
C HIS A 103 4.05 -9.21 4.80
N LEU A 104 4.08 -8.10 5.54
CA LEU A 104 3.05 -7.07 5.46
C LEU A 104 2.93 -6.47 4.06
N SER A 105 4.06 -6.13 3.42
CA SER A 105 4.08 -5.65 2.03
C SER A 105 3.43 -6.66 1.09
N LYS A 106 3.77 -7.95 1.22
CA LYS A 106 3.16 -9.01 0.40
C LYS A 106 1.65 -9.12 0.62
N MET A 107 1.17 -8.97 1.86
CA MET A 107 -0.28 -9.02 2.13
C MET A 107 -1.02 -7.85 1.47
N TYR A 108 -0.40 -6.68 1.47
CA TYR A 108 -0.92 -5.52 0.76
C TYR A 108 -0.91 -5.72 -0.76
N ASP A 109 0.21 -6.14 -1.34
CA ASP A 109 0.37 -6.32 -2.79
C ASP A 109 -0.60 -7.38 -3.35
N LEU A 110 -0.91 -8.42 -2.56
CA LEU A 110 -1.87 -9.46 -2.91
C LEU A 110 -3.34 -9.07 -2.65
N GLY A 111 -3.59 -7.91 -2.05
CA GLY A 111 -4.93 -7.43 -1.70
C GLY A 111 -5.57 -8.16 -0.51
N TYR A 112 -4.79 -8.89 0.27
CA TYR A 112 -5.27 -9.56 1.48
C TYR A 112 -5.35 -8.64 2.71
N ALA A 113 -4.58 -7.55 2.72
CA ALA A 113 -4.65 -6.53 3.76
C ALA A 113 -4.65 -5.13 3.13
N ASP A 114 -5.44 -4.22 3.70
CA ASP A 114 -5.59 -2.87 3.14
C ASP A 114 -4.73 -1.84 3.88
N ILE A 115 -4.56 -2.00 5.20
CA ILE A 115 -3.82 -1.05 6.06
C ILE A 115 -3.06 -1.82 7.13
N SER A 116 -1.76 -1.54 7.27
CA SER A 116 -0.91 -2.03 8.36
C SER A 116 -0.05 -0.92 8.93
N GLY A 117 0.13 -0.88 10.24
CA GLY A 117 1.01 0.10 10.88
C GLY A 117 1.27 -0.17 12.36
N PRO A 118 2.40 0.32 12.90
CA PRO A 118 2.71 0.23 14.32
C PRO A 118 1.87 1.23 15.14
N PHE A 119 1.65 0.92 16.41
CA PHE A 119 1.23 1.93 17.38
C PHE A 119 2.42 2.81 17.75
N GLY A 120 2.16 4.09 18.01
CA GLY A 120 3.19 5.08 18.31
C GLY A 120 3.65 5.10 19.78
N ASP A 121 3.00 4.30 20.63
CA ASP A 121 3.36 4.15 22.04
C ASP A 121 4.16 2.86 22.29
N ASN A 122 4.61 2.68 23.52
CA ASN A 122 5.33 1.49 23.97
C ASN A 122 4.43 0.50 24.71
N GLY A 123 3.14 0.44 24.37
CA GLY A 123 2.17 -0.45 24.99
C GLY A 123 2.33 -1.93 24.61
N GLU A 124 1.41 -2.73 25.13
CA GLU A 124 1.26 -4.15 24.78
C GLU A 124 0.94 -4.34 23.30
N LEU A 125 0.12 -3.44 22.74
CA LEU A 125 -0.18 -3.39 21.32
C LEU A 125 1.01 -2.81 20.55
N ARG A 126 1.53 -3.57 19.59
CA ARG A 126 2.68 -3.20 18.77
C ARG A 126 2.27 -2.66 17.41
N GLY A 127 1.13 -3.09 16.90
CA GLY A 127 0.56 -2.59 15.65
C GLY A 127 -0.82 -3.16 15.35
N VAL A 128 -1.33 -2.78 14.20
CA VAL A 128 -2.60 -3.25 13.67
C VAL A 128 -2.47 -3.54 12.17
N THR A 129 -3.15 -4.59 11.71
CA THR A 129 -3.35 -4.90 10.29
C THR A 129 -4.84 -5.14 10.04
N ILE A 130 -5.39 -4.51 9.01
CA ILE A 130 -6.77 -4.71 8.56
C ILE A 130 -6.75 -5.67 7.36
N TYR A 131 -7.16 -6.91 7.58
CA TYR A 131 -7.30 -7.93 6.54
C TYR A 131 -8.61 -7.77 5.77
N ASN A 132 -8.51 -7.77 4.44
CA ASN A 132 -9.59 -7.71 3.47
C ASN A 132 -9.75 -9.10 2.83
N VAL A 133 -10.34 -10.02 3.60
CA VAL A 133 -10.55 -11.41 3.20
C VAL A 133 -11.96 -11.88 3.54
N PRO A 134 -12.49 -12.95 2.92
CA PRO A 134 -13.89 -13.35 3.08
C PRO A 134 -14.28 -13.81 4.50
N ASN A 135 -13.34 -14.32 5.29
CA ASN A 135 -13.65 -14.92 6.59
C ASN A 135 -12.48 -14.89 7.60
N LEU A 136 -12.84 -15.03 8.88
CA LEU A 136 -11.91 -14.98 10.01
C LEU A 136 -10.78 -16.02 9.90
N LYS A 137 -11.09 -17.23 9.45
CA LYS A 137 -10.10 -18.32 9.33
C LYS A 137 -8.98 -17.94 8.35
N MET A 138 -9.31 -17.26 7.26
CA MET A 138 -8.30 -16.79 6.31
C MET A 138 -7.45 -15.67 6.92
N ALA A 139 -8.07 -14.71 7.60
CA ALA A 139 -7.34 -13.62 8.28
C ALA A 139 -6.38 -14.18 9.35
N ASP A 140 -6.86 -15.12 10.17
CA ASP A 140 -6.08 -15.82 11.19
C ASP A 140 -4.89 -16.56 10.60
N SER A 141 -5.11 -17.34 9.54
CA SER A 141 -4.04 -18.07 8.86
C SER A 141 -2.96 -17.14 8.30
N LEU A 142 -3.36 -16.03 7.68
CA LEU A 142 -2.43 -15.06 7.11
C LEU A 142 -1.65 -14.31 8.18
N ALA A 143 -2.31 -13.85 9.24
CA ALA A 143 -1.67 -13.15 10.36
C ALA A 143 -0.67 -14.06 11.10
N ASN A 144 -1.03 -15.32 11.36
CA ASN A 144 -0.13 -16.29 12.00
C ASN A 144 0.98 -16.81 11.05
N ALA A 145 0.90 -16.51 9.75
CA ALA A 145 1.97 -16.85 8.81
C ALA A 145 3.19 -15.91 8.92
N ASP A 146 3.04 -14.77 9.60
CA ASP A 146 4.07 -13.77 9.82
C ASP A 146 5.30 -14.34 10.57
N PRO A 147 6.52 -14.15 10.07
CA PRO A 147 7.75 -14.60 10.74
C PRO A 147 7.92 -14.10 12.18
N MET A 148 7.47 -12.88 12.50
CA MET A 148 7.52 -12.39 13.89
C MET A 148 6.55 -13.13 14.82
N VAL A 149 5.39 -13.54 14.30
CA VAL A 149 4.41 -14.31 15.07
C VAL A 149 4.91 -15.74 15.26
N LYS A 150 5.43 -16.37 14.20
CA LYS A 150 6.04 -17.71 14.29
C LYS A 150 7.22 -17.78 15.25
N ALA A 151 8.00 -16.70 15.35
CA ALA A 151 9.10 -16.59 16.29
C ALA A 151 8.64 -16.29 17.74
N GLY A 152 7.34 -16.12 17.99
CA GLY A 152 6.78 -15.78 19.29
C GLY A 152 7.10 -14.35 19.77
N ARG A 153 7.61 -13.49 18.88
CA ARG A 153 7.86 -12.07 19.20
C ARG A 153 6.59 -11.24 19.19
N LEU A 154 5.60 -11.68 18.43
CA LEU A 154 4.26 -11.11 18.35
C LEU A 154 3.20 -12.19 18.59
N GLU A 155 2.08 -11.77 19.15
CA GLU A 155 0.85 -12.56 19.25
C GLU A 155 -0.28 -11.84 18.52
N ILE A 156 -1.24 -12.60 18.01
CA ILE A 156 -2.33 -12.08 17.18
C ILE A 156 -3.65 -12.17 17.93
N GLU A 157 -4.40 -11.06 17.93
CA GLU A 157 -5.79 -11.00 18.36
C GLU A 157 -6.62 -10.41 17.22
N ILE A 158 -7.66 -11.12 16.74
CA ILE A 158 -8.43 -10.70 15.57
C ILE A 158 -9.90 -10.49 15.90
N HIS A 159 -10.43 -9.36 15.46
CA HIS A 159 -11.85 -9.02 15.57
C HIS A 159 -12.47 -8.77 14.19
N PRO A 160 -13.68 -9.30 13.92
CA PRO A 160 -14.47 -8.85 12.78
C PRO A 160 -14.84 -7.38 12.94
N TRP A 161 -14.55 -6.56 11.95
CA TRP A 161 -14.75 -5.11 11.99
C TRP A 161 -15.46 -4.63 10.72
N TRP A 162 -16.48 -3.80 10.86
CA TRP A 162 -17.26 -3.30 9.72
C TRP A 162 -16.84 -1.88 9.34
N ALA A 163 -16.58 -1.67 8.05
CA ALA A 163 -16.27 -0.36 7.49
C ALA A 163 -16.84 -0.21 6.09
N ALA A 164 -17.02 1.04 5.65
CA ALA A 164 -17.45 1.33 4.29
C ALA A 164 -16.36 0.91 3.29
N LYS A 165 -16.78 0.25 2.21
CA LYS A 165 -15.86 -0.26 1.19
C LYS A 165 -15.18 0.90 0.47
N GLY A 166 -13.84 0.88 0.45
CA GLY A 166 -13.02 1.87 -0.25
C GLY A 166 -12.73 3.15 0.55
N TYR A 167 -13.14 3.23 1.82
CA TYR A 167 -12.78 4.37 2.66
C TYR A 167 -11.29 4.34 3.03
N SER A 168 -10.62 5.48 2.92
CA SER A 168 -9.24 5.68 3.34
C SER A 168 -9.17 6.57 4.59
N LEU A 169 -8.01 6.54 5.26
CA LEU A 169 -7.65 7.62 6.19
C LEU A 169 -7.58 8.95 5.42
N ARG A 170 -7.95 10.05 6.08
CA ARG A 170 -8.04 11.39 5.48
C ARG A 170 -6.97 12.31 6.04
#